data_AF-A0A950KN20-F1
#
_entry.id   AF-A0A950KN20-F1
#
_cell.length_a   1.000
_cell.length_b   1.000
_cell.length_c   1.000
_cell.angle_alpha   90.00
_cell.angle_beta   90.00
_cell.angle_gamma   90.00
#
_symmetry.space_group_name_H-M   'P 1'
#
loop_
_entity.id
_entity.type
_entity.pdbx_description
1 polymer ?
#
loop_
_entity_poly.entity_id
_entity_poly.type
_entity_poly.pdbx_seq_one_letter_code
_entity_poly.pdbx_strand_id
1 'polypeptide(L)'
;MTDTTPQTDPTMWTGLLHAGLAGSFLGLPHVAADAEALRQRGAGAAVYGLPFDATNISRTGANYGPRGIREVSCQFLTYYATFDFDVVEALNPVDCGDCAVALANPERTFERAQADIGAILDAGALPVTLGGDHSITIPAVRAVAERHQDPSLVLIDTHLDTAVDVGGELLNHCCPITRA
;
A
#
# COMPACT_ATOMS: atom_id res chain seq x y z
N MET A 1 1.95 34.69 15.30
CA MET A 1 0.98 33.59 15.34
C MET A 1 0.64 33.29 13.90
N THR A 2 1.27 32.26 13.33
CA THR A 2 0.85 31.71 12.04
C THR A 2 -0.49 31.04 12.29
N ASP A 3 -1.50 31.45 11.55
CA ASP A 3 -2.81 30.83 11.54
C ASP A 3 -2.63 29.36 11.12
N THR A 4 -2.76 28.44 12.07
CA THR A 4 -2.65 27.00 11.85
C THR A 4 -4.03 26.37 11.68
N THR A 5 -5.04 27.15 11.29
CA THR A 5 -6.35 26.60 11.01
C THR A 5 -6.25 25.67 9.80
N PRO A 6 -6.58 24.38 9.94
CA PRO A 6 -6.53 23.42 8.84
C PRO A 6 -7.33 23.94 7.65
N GLN A 7 -6.67 24.18 6.51
CA GLN A 7 -7.35 24.60 5.28
C GLN A 7 -7.76 23.34 4.53
N THR A 8 -8.97 22.86 4.85
CA THR A 8 -9.63 21.76 4.13
C THR A 8 -9.72 22.08 2.64
N ASP A 9 -9.46 21.09 1.78
CA ASP A 9 -9.58 21.24 0.32
C ASP A 9 -11.02 21.62 -0.05
N PRO A 10 -11.27 22.82 -0.61
CA PRO A 10 -12.62 23.28 -0.94
C PRO A 10 -13.30 22.44 -2.04
N THR A 11 -12.56 21.60 -2.75
CA THR A 11 -13.06 20.75 -3.85
C THR A 11 -13.53 19.36 -3.41
N MET A 12 -13.28 18.98 -2.15
CA MET A 12 -13.60 17.64 -1.62
C MET A 12 -15.08 17.25 -1.77
N TRP A 13 -16.01 18.22 -1.77
CA TRP A 13 -17.46 17.98 -1.84
C TRP A 13 -18.02 17.95 -3.26
N THR A 14 -17.29 18.47 -4.24
CA THR A 14 -17.79 18.70 -5.60
C THR A 14 -17.06 17.88 -6.65
N GLY A 15 -15.75 17.65 -6.48
CA GLY A 15 -14.92 16.91 -7.43
C GLY A 15 -14.76 15.45 -7.07
N LEU A 16 -14.35 15.16 -5.83
CA LEU A 16 -13.85 13.84 -5.42
C LEU A 16 -14.86 12.70 -5.57
N LEU A 17 -16.14 12.94 -5.25
CA LEU A 17 -17.18 11.91 -5.25
C LEU A 17 -17.86 11.70 -6.61
N HIS A 18 -17.85 12.71 -7.48
CA HIS A 18 -18.72 12.77 -8.66
C HIS A 18 -17.95 12.95 -9.99
N ALA A 19 -16.65 13.22 -9.97
CA ALA A 19 -15.82 13.45 -11.16
C ALA A 19 -14.38 12.91 -10.97
N GLY A 20 -13.72 12.50 -12.04
CA GLY A 20 -12.33 12.03 -12.01
C GLY A 20 -12.08 10.82 -12.91
N LEU A 21 -10.82 10.60 -13.30
CA LEU A 21 -10.38 9.36 -13.95
C LEU A 21 -10.23 8.30 -12.85
N ALA A 22 -11.10 7.29 -12.85
CA ALA A 22 -10.96 6.14 -11.96
C ALA A 22 -9.60 5.47 -12.23
N GLY A 23 -8.65 5.60 -11.31
CA GLY A 23 -7.29 5.13 -11.53
C GLY A 23 -6.37 5.14 -10.31
N SER A 24 -6.55 6.07 -9.38
CA SER A 24 -5.78 6.16 -8.13
C SER A 24 -6.68 6.11 -6.89
N PHE A 25 -6.12 5.66 -5.78
CA PHE A 25 -6.76 5.64 -4.46
C PHE A 25 -7.14 7.06 -4.06
N LEU A 26 -8.40 7.29 -3.66
CA LEU A 26 -8.98 8.60 -3.33
C LEU A 26 -8.71 9.69 -4.39
N GLY A 27 -8.51 9.32 -5.67
CA GLY A 27 -8.16 10.29 -6.71
C GLY A 27 -6.81 10.99 -6.47
N LEU A 28 -5.92 10.41 -5.66
CA LEU A 28 -4.63 11.01 -5.33
C LEU A 28 -3.73 11.17 -6.56
N PRO A 29 -2.79 12.14 -6.54
CA PRO A 29 -1.81 12.27 -7.60
C PRO A 29 -0.96 11.00 -7.76
N HIS A 30 -0.74 10.59 -9.00
CA HIS A 30 0.15 9.48 -9.30
C HIS A 30 1.61 9.94 -9.29
N VAL A 31 2.46 9.22 -8.56
CA VAL A 31 3.92 9.43 -8.50
C VAL A 31 4.58 8.07 -8.48
N ALA A 32 5.58 7.82 -9.33
CA ALA A 32 6.29 6.55 -9.34
C ALA A 32 6.88 6.22 -7.95
N ALA A 33 7.02 4.92 -7.64
CA ALA A 33 7.72 4.45 -6.45
C ALA A 33 9.25 4.68 -6.60
N ASP A 34 9.64 5.95 -6.56
CA ASP A 34 11.01 6.43 -6.68
C ASP A 34 11.28 7.45 -5.57
N ALA A 35 12.37 7.27 -4.85
CA ALA A 35 12.64 8.05 -3.64
C ALA A 35 12.78 9.55 -3.93
N GLU A 36 13.37 9.92 -5.06
CA GLU A 36 13.58 11.32 -5.41
C GLU A 36 12.26 11.98 -5.86
N ALA A 37 11.48 11.31 -6.71
CA ALA A 37 10.16 11.80 -7.12
C ALA A 37 9.23 12.01 -5.91
N LEU A 38 9.24 11.08 -4.94
CA LEU A 38 8.45 11.18 -3.72
C LEU A 38 8.90 12.33 -2.82
N ARG A 39 10.22 12.53 -2.64
CA ARG A 39 10.76 13.69 -1.89
C ARG A 39 10.41 15.01 -2.55
N GLN A 40 10.54 15.12 -3.87
CA GLN A 40 10.17 16.32 -4.63
C GLN A 40 8.69 16.66 -4.48
N ARG A 41 7.82 15.64 -4.41
CA ARG A 41 6.39 15.82 -4.16
C ARG A 41 6.07 16.15 -2.70
N GLY A 42 6.99 15.89 -1.78
CA GLY A 42 6.80 16.01 -0.34
C GLY A 42 5.77 15.01 0.20
N ALA A 43 5.77 13.78 -0.33
CA ALA A 43 4.81 12.76 0.05
C ALA A 43 5.13 12.20 1.45
N GLY A 44 4.18 12.30 2.38
CA GLY A 44 4.27 11.71 3.72
C GLY A 44 3.69 10.29 3.80
N ALA A 45 2.88 9.89 2.82
CA ALA A 45 2.43 8.52 2.63
C ALA A 45 2.29 8.16 1.15
N ALA A 46 2.48 6.88 0.83
CA ALA A 46 2.41 6.37 -0.54
C ALA A 46 1.57 5.10 -0.58
N VAL A 47 0.45 5.15 -1.31
CA VAL A 47 -0.39 3.98 -1.59
C VAL A 47 0.25 3.18 -2.70
N TYR A 48 0.44 1.88 -2.53
CA TYR A 48 1.13 1.03 -3.51
C TYR A 48 0.44 -0.33 -3.60
N GLY A 49 0.03 -0.75 -4.79
CA GLY A 49 -0.68 -2.00 -4.99
C GLY A 49 0.24 -3.17 -5.29
N LEU A 50 -0.03 -4.34 -4.70
CA LEU A 50 0.70 -5.59 -4.94
C LEU A 50 -0.30 -6.65 -5.45
N PRO A 51 -0.74 -6.58 -6.73
CA PRO A 51 -1.80 -7.45 -7.27
C PRO A 51 -1.32 -8.89 -7.54
N PHE A 52 -1.00 -9.63 -6.49
CA PHE A 52 -0.42 -10.97 -6.56
C PHE A 52 -1.19 -11.97 -5.68
N ASP A 53 -1.67 -13.07 -6.26
CA ASP A 53 -2.39 -14.14 -5.55
C ASP A 53 -2.07 -15.56 -6.06
N ALA A 54 -0.96 -15.68 -6.81
CA ALA A 54 -0.58 -16.91 -7.49
C ALA A 54 -0.14 -18.03 -6.53
N THR A 55 -0.03 -17.72 -5.24
CA THR A 55 0.39 -18.67 -4.20
C THR A 55 -0.77 -19.12 -3.33
N ASN A 56 -1.99 -18.68 -3.60
CA ASN A 56 -3.12 -19.08 -2.77
C ASN A 56 -3.42 -20.59 -2.90
N ILE A 57 -3.88 -21.18 -1.80
CA ILE A 57 -4.18 -22.62 -1.71
C ILE A 57 -5.65 -22.99 -2.01
N SER A 58 -6.50 -22.00 -2.26
CA SER A 58 -7.95 -22.18 -2.43
C SER A 58 -8.53 -21.28 -3.53
N ARG A 59 -9.16 -20.15 -3.18
CA ARG A 59 -9.86 -19.28 -4.13
C ARG A 59 -8.98 -18.12 -4.56
N THR A 60 -8.66 -18.06 -5.85
CA THR A 60 -8.02 -16.90 -6.50
C THR A 60 -8.98 -15.73 -6.64
N GLY A 61 -8.44 -14.54 -6.91
CA GLY A 61 -9.14 -13.30 -7.19
C GLY A 61 -8.60 -12.11 -6.40
N ALA A 62 -7.72 -12.33 -5.42
CA ALA A 62 -7.17 -11.26 -4.60
C ALA A 62 -6.27 -10.32 -5.41
N ASN A 63 -5.67 -10.79 -6.51
CA ASN A 63 -4.92 -9.94 -7.44
C ASN A 63 -5.75 -8.77 -8.04
N TYR A 64 -7.08 -8.87 -8.08
CA TYR A 64 -7.95 -7.76 -8.48
C TYR A 64 -8.21 -6.73 -7.36
N GLY A 65 -7.79 -7.04 -6.14
CA GLY A 65 -7.97 -6.24 -4.93
C GLY A 65 -7.53 -4.78 -5.06
N PRO A 66 -6.29 -4.48 -5.50
CA PRO A 66 -5.80 -3.10 -5.54
C PRO A 66 -6.67 -2.22 -6.45
N ARG A 67 -7.08 -2.75 -7.61
CA ARG A 67 -7.98 -2.06 -8.53
C ARG A 67 -9.37 -1.84 -7.91
N GLY A 68 -9.96 -2.87 -7.31
CA GLY A 68 -11.29 -2.77 -6.70
C GLY A 68 -11.33 -1.77 -5.53
N ILE A 69 -10.27 -1.76 -4.72
CA ILE A 69 -10.13 -0.79 -3.62
C ILE A 69 -10.04 0.64 -4.16
N ARG A 70 -9.23 0.89 -5.20
CA ARG A 70 -9.15 2.22 -5.83
C ARG A 70 -10.51 2.67 -6.38
N GLU A 71 -11.23 1.80 -7.09
CA GLU A 71 -12.55 2.10 -7.65
C GLU A 71 -13.56 2.52 -6.56
N VAL A 72 -13.63 1.76 -5.46
CA VAL A 72 -14.55 2.06 -4.35
C VAL A 72 -14.09 3.26 -3.53
N SER A 73 -12.78 3.52 -3.45
CA SER A 73 -12.23 4.64 -2.67
C SER A 73 -12.76 6.00 -3.13
N CYS A 74 -13.13 6.18 -4.40
CA CYS A 74 -13.73 7.41 -4.90
C CYS A 74 -15.08 7.77 -4.25
N GLN A 75 -15.70 6.86 -3.51
CA GLN A 75 -16.92 7.13 -2.74
C GLN A 75 -16.64 7.74 -1.35
N PHE A 76 -15.37 7.94 -1.00
CA PHE A 76 -14.93 8.46 0.29
C PHE A 76 -14.28 9.83 0.18
N LEU A 77 -14.32 10.55 1.29
CA LEU A 77 -13.64 11.82 1.47
C LEU A 77 -12.33 11.62 2.23
N THR A 78 -11.43 12.59 2.11
CA THR A 78 -10.13 12.61 2.80
C THR A 78 -10.25 13.03 4.27
N TYR A 79 -11.34 13.71 4.61
CA TYR A 79 -11.62 14.23 5.95
C TYR A 79 -12.47 13.28 6.78
N TYR A 80 -12.05 13.06 8.02
CA TYR A 80 -12.73 12.23 9.00
C TYR A 80 -13.30 13.07 10.15
N ALA A 81 -14.60 13.35 10.08
CA ALA A 81 -15.30 14.29 10.97
C ALA A 81 -15.21 13.94 12.47
N THR A 82 -15.17 12.64 12.82
CA THR A 82 -15.12 12.22 14.23
C THR A 82 -13.81 12.66 14.91
N PHE A 83 -12.70 12.72 14.18
CA PHE A 83 -11.40 13.15 14.71
C PHE A 83 -10.97 14.53 14.24
N ASP A 84 -11.80 15.23 13.46
CA ASP A 84 -11.45 16.51 12.84
C ASP A 84 -10.08 16.46 12.13
N PHE A 85 -9.93 15.47 11.26
CA PHE A 85 -8.64 15.12 10.65
C PHE A 85 -8.76 14.96 9.14
N ASP A 86 -7.93 15.67 8.37
CA ASP A 86 -7.78 15.46 6.92
C ASP A 86 -6.45 14.78 6.60
N VAL A 87 -6.52 13.60 5.97
CA VAL A 87 -5.32 12.83 5.60
C VAL A 87 -4.48 13.53 4.53
N VAL A 88 -5.10 14.33 3.65
CA VAL A 88 -4.38 15.04 2.59
C VAL A 88 -3.57 16.19 3.17
N GLU A 89 -4.13 16.92 4.12
CA GLU A 89 -3.41 17.97 4.81
C GLU A 89 -2.26 17.41 5.67
N ALA A 90 -2.52 16.32 6.40
CA ALA A 90 -1.54 15.77 7.32
C ALA A 90 -0.36 15.06 6.64
N LEU A 91 -0.61 14.36 5.53
CA LEU A 91 0.36 13.45 4.93
C LEU A 91 0.67 13.74 3.46
N ASN A 92 -0.08 14.61 2.79
CA ASN A 92 0.09 14.91 1.36
C ASN A 92 0.30 13.63 0.51
N PRO A 93 -0.60 12.63 0.62
CA PRO A 93 -0.36 11.28 0.14
C PRO A 93 -0.40 11.20 -1.39
N VAL A 94 0.26 10.18 -1.93
CA VAL A 94 0.30 9.88 -3.37
C VAL A 94 -0.08 8.42 -3.64
N ASP A 95 -0.41 8.11 -4.88
CA ASP A 95 -0.59 6.74 -5.35
C ASP A 95 0.58 6.33 -6.26
N CYS A 96 1.33 5.32 -5.85
CA CYS A 96 2.48 4.79 -6.56
C CYS A 96 2.16 3.74 -7.62
N GLY A 97 0.89 3.52 -7.91
CA GLY A 97 0.46 2.49 -8.86
C GLY A 97 0.70 1.10 -8.27
N ASP A 98 1.09 0.16 -9.13
CA ASP A 98 1.19 -1.25 -8.78
C ASP A 98 2.59 -1.82 -9.02
N CYS A 99 2.95 -2.82 -8.22
CA CYS A 99 4.09 -3.68 -8.46
C CYS A 99 4.02 -4.29 -9.85
N ALA A 100 5.15 -4.25 -10.56
CA ALA A 100 5.32 -4.98 -11.82
C ALA A 100 5.41 -6.49 -11.55
N VAL A 101 4.26 -7.15 -11.41
CA VAL A 101 4.16 -8.59 -11.12
C VAL A 101 4.88 -9.43 -12.18
N ALA A 102 5.70 -10.37 -11.73
CA ALA A 102 6.28 -11.39 -12.59
C ALA A 102 5.34 -12.61 -12.62
N LEU A 103 4.90 -12.98 -13.83
CA LEU A 103 3.95 -14.08 -14.03
C LEU A 103 4.46 -15.38 -13.38
N ALA A 104 3.66 -15.93 -12.46
CA ALA A 104 3.93 -17.17 -11.73
C ALA A 104 5.30 -17.22 -11.03
N ASN A 105 5.90 -16.06 -10.71
CA ASN A 105 7.21 -16.01 -10.06
C ASN A 105 7.12 -15.13 -8.81
N PRO A 106 6.91 -15.73 -7.61
CA PRO A 106 6.84 -14.99 -6.36
C PRO A 106 8.18 -14.30 -6.05
N GLU A 107 9.31 -14.97 -6.22
CA GLU A 107 10.64 -14.42 -5.91
C GLU A 107 10.89 -13.07 -6.61
N ARG A 108 10.76 -13.05 -7.94
CA ARG A 108 10.96 -11.85 -8.76
C ARG A 108 9.91 -10.78 -8.47
N THR A 109 8.68 -11.18 -8.17
CA THR A 109 7.62 -10.22 -7.79
C THR A 109 7.96 -9.57 -6.46
N PHE A 110 8.43 -10.34 -5.49
CA PHE A 110 8.76 -9.88 -4.15
C PHE A 110 10.03 -9.03 -4.15
N GLU A 111 11.05 -9.37 -4.95
CA GLU A 111 12.23 -8.53 -5.14
C GLU A 111 11.84 -7.13 -5.66
N ARG A 112 10.94 -7.06 -6.63
CA ARG A 112 10.44 -5.77 -7.18
C ARG A 112 9.64 -5.00 -6.14
N ALA A 113 8.68 -5.66 -5.49
CA ALA A 113 7.86 -5.02 -4.47
C ALA A 113 8.70 -4.52 -3.29
N GLN A 114 9.68 -5.30 -2.84
CA GLN A 114 10.59 -4.90 -1.77
C GLN A 114 11.43 -3.67 -2.17
N ALA A 115 11.91 -3.62 -3.41
CA ALA A 115 12.65 -2.46 -3.92
C ALA A 115 11.77 -1.20 -3.97
N ASP A 116 10.54 -1.31 -4.50
CA ASP A 116 9.61 -0.18 -4.60
C ASP A 116 9.17 0.33 -3.21
N ILE A 117 8.85 -0.57 -2.27
CA ILE A 117 8.52 -0.21 -0.88
C ILE A 117 9.75 0.39 -0.18
N GLY A 118 10.94 -0.14 -0.47
CA GLY A 118 12.20 0.42 0.01
C GLY A 118 12.40 1.86 -0.45
N ALA A 119 12.14 2.17 -1.71
CA ALA A 119 12.21 3.53 -2.25
C ALA A 119 11.20 4.48 -1.58
N ILE A 120 9.99 4.00 -1.29
CA ILE A 120 8.99 4.75 -0.52
C ILE A 120 9.51 5.09 0.89
N LEU A 121 10.04 4.11 1.61
CA LEU A 121 10.61 4.30 2.94
C LEU A 121 11.83 5.23 2.91
N ASP A 122 12.70 5.11 1.90
CA ASP A 122 13.88 5.96 1.72
C ASP A 122 13.50 7.42 1.43
N ALA A 123 12.32 7.68 0.88
CA ALA A 123 11.76 9.02 0.73
C ALA A 123 11.28 9.63 2.06
N GLY A 124 11.16 8.83 3.12
CA GLY A 124 10.55 9.22 4.39
C GLY A 124 9.03 9.13 4.38
N ALA A 125 8.43 8.47 3.38
CA ALA A 125 6.98 8.29 3.28
C ALA A 125 6.54 6.97 3.93
N LEU A 126 5.35 6.95 4.51
CA LEU A 126 4.70 5.73 5.01
C LEU A 126 4.14 4.90 3.85
N PRO A 127 4.62 3.65 3.60
CA PRO A 127 3.99 2.78 2.63
C PRO A 127 2.63 2.27 3.12
N VAL A 128 1.62 2.35 2.26
CA VAL A 128 0.29 1.76 2.45
C VAL A 128 0.05 0.77 1.32
N THR A 129 0.25 -0.52 1.59
CA THR A 129 0.16 -1.56 0.56
C THR A 129 -1.28 -2.04 0.36
N LEU A 130 -1.78 -2.00 -0.87
CA LEU A 130 -3.06 -2.60 -1.25
C LEU A 130 -2.80 -3.99 -1.80
N GLY A 131 -3.38 -5.00 -1.17
CA GLY A 131 -2.97 -6.36 -1.42
C GLY A 131 -3.62 -7.07 -2.59
N GLY A 132 -2.87 -8.06 -3.06
CA GLY A 132 -3.37 -9.39 -3.34
C GLY A 132 -3.37 -10.27 -2.08
N ASP A 133 -3.00 -11.55 -2.20
CA ASP A 133 -3.01 -12.48 -1.08
C ASP A 133 -1.98 -12.11 0.01
N HIS A 134 -2.02 -12.80 1.16
CA HIS A 134 -1.18 -12.45 2.31
C HIS A 134 0.32 -12.69 2.10
N SER A 135 0.75 -13.33 1.01
CA SER A 135 2.17 -13.55 0.72
C SER A 135 2.91 -12.23 0.47
N ILE A 136 2.21 -11.18 0.05
CA ILE A 136 2.76 -9.85 -0.19
C ILE A 136 3.35 -9.18 1.06
N THR A 137 2.99 -9.67 2.26
CA THR A 137 3.57 -9.16 3.52
C THR A 137 5.06 -9.48 3.59
N ILE A 138 5.53 -10.54 2.93
CA ILE A 138 6.96 -10.94 2.91
C ILE A 138 7.84 -9.79 2.38
N PRO A 139 7.67 -9.29 1.14
CA PRO A 139 8.51 -8.19 0.66
C PRO A 139 8.30 -6.88 1.42
N ALA A 140 7.09 -6.62 1.92
CA ALA A 140 6.80 -5.40 2.69
C ALA A 140 7.57 -5.36 4.02
N VAL A 141 7.53 -6.44 4.80
CA VAL A 141 8.25 -6.51 6.08
C VAL A 141 9.75 -6.54 5.87
N ARG A 142 10.26 -7.24 4.84
CA ARG A 142 11.69 -7.21 4.51
C ARG A 142 12.18 -5.79 4.20
N ALA A 143 11.43 -5.02 3.42
CA ALA A 143 11.77 -3.63 3.12
C ALA A 143 11.84 -2.76 4.40
N VAL A 144 10.92 -2.99 5.35
CA VAL A 144 10.91 -2.33 6.66
C VAL A 144 12.09 -2.77 7.51
N ALA A 145 12.35 -4.07 7.62
CA ALA A 145 13.43 -4.64 8.45
C ALA A 145 14.83 -4.22 7.98
N GLU A 146 15.02 -3.95 6.68
CA GLU A 146 16.27 -3.39 6.14
C GLU A 146 16.54 -1.95 6.60
N ARG A 147 15.50 -1.22 7.03
CA ARG A 147 15.57 0.22 7.35
C ARG A 147 15.29 0.55 8.81
N HIS A 148 14.62 -0.35 9.52
CA HIS A 148 14.19 -0.17 10.90
C HIS A 148 14.64 -1.34 11.76
N GLN A 149 15.20 -1.03 12.94
CA GLN A 149 15.60 -2.04 13.91
C GLN A 149 14.39 -2.56 14.68
N ASP A 150 14.28 -3.88 14.80
CA ASP A 150 13.29 -4.59 15.63
C ASP A 150 11.83 -4.16 15.41
N PRO A 151 11.28 -4.29 14.19
CA PRO A 151 9.89 -3.93 13.92
C PRO A 151 8.92 -4.85 14.69
N SER A 152 7.90 -4.25 15.29
CA SER A 152 6.78 -4.98 15.89
C SER A 152 5.65 -5.20 14.88
N LEU A 153 4.95 -6.32 15.00
CA LEU A 153 3.81 -6.67 14.15
C LEU A 153 2.50 -6.68 14.94
N VAL A 154 1.49 -6.01 14.39
CA VAL A 154 0.09 -6.19 14.79
C VAL A 154 -0.63 -6.89 13.65
N LEU A 155 -1.05 -8.13 13.88
CA LEU A 155 -1.74 -8.97 12.91
C LEU A 155 -3.22 -9.09 13.29
N ILE A 156 -4.11 -8.70 12.37
CA ILE A 156 -5.55 -8.89 12.50
C ILE A 156 -5.99 -9.83 11.39
N ASP A 157 -6.09 -11.10 11.73
CA ASP A 157 -6.47 -12.14 10.78
C ASP A 157 -7.19 -13.29 11.52
N THR A 158 -7.97 -14.04 10.76
CA THR A 158 -8.55 -15.32 11.20
C THR A 158 -7.53 -16.47 11.20
N HIS A 159 -6.40 -16.33 10.51
CA HIS A 159 -5.31 -17.29 10.46
C HIS A 159 -4.00 -16.67 10.95
N LEU A 160 -3.11 -17.48 11.53
CA LEU A 160 -1.83 -16.97 12.04
C LEU A 160 -0.78 -16.78 10.93
N ASP A 161 -0.91 -17.48 9.80
CA ASP A 161 -0.01 -17.38 8.65
C ASP A 161 1.50 -17.54 9.00
N THR A 162 1.75 -18.51 9.88
CA THR A 162 3.06 -18.89 10.46
C THR A 162 3.54 -20.27 10.00
N ALA A 163 3.02 -20.79 8.89
CA ALA A 163 3.49 -22.06 8.36
C ALA A 163 4.95 -21.94 7.89
N VAL A 164 5.75 -22.98 8.10
CA VAL A 164 7.12 -23.05 7.55
C VAL A 164 7.07 -23.17 6.03
N ASP A 165 6.21 -24.03 5.51
CA ASP A 165 5.98 -24.18 4.08
C ASP A 165 4.55 -24.68 3.84
N VAL A 166 4.10 -24.58 2.59
CA VAL A 166 2.91 -25.25 2.10
C VAL A 166 3.28 -26.10 0.90
N GLY A 167 3.32 -27.43 1.10
CA GLY A 167 3.65 -28.36 0.01
C GLY A 167 5.08 -28.18 -0.52
N GLY A 168 6.01 -27.72 0.31
CA GLY A 168 7.39 -27.38 -0.07
C GLY A 168 7.57 -25.93 -0.54
N GLU A 169 6.50 -25.18 -0.76
CA GLU A 169 6.59 -23.78 -1.18
C GLU A 169 6.73 -22.84 0.02
N LEU A 170 7.82 -22.05 0.01
CA LEU A 170 8.16 -21.14 1.11
C LEU A 170 7.51 -19.76 0.98
N LEU A 171 7.23 -19.33 -0.25
CA LEU A 171 6.66 -18.03 -0.57
C LEU A 171 5.15 -18.18 -0.79
N ASN A 172 4.44 -18.58 0.26
CA ASN A 172 3.01 -18.85 0.24
C ASN A 172 2.26 -17.91 1.19
N HIS A 173 0.98 -17.63 0.93
CA HIS A 173 0.15 -16.78 1.79
C HIS A 173 -0.08 -17.32 3.21
N CYS A 174 0.19 -18.60 3.47
CA CYS A 174 0.17 -19.15 4.83
C CYS A 174 1.52 -19.05 5.57
N CYS A 175 2.58 -18.56 4.91
CA CYS A 175 3.93 -18.47 5.44
C CYS A 175 4.47 -17.07 5.78
N PRO A 176 3.78 -15.93 5.50
CA PRO A 176 4.44 -14.62 5.52
C PRO A 176 5.11 -14.29 6.84
N ILE A 177 4.50 -14.62 7.98
CA ILE A 177 5.05 -14.24 9.29
C ILE A 177 6.35 -15.01 9.61
N THR A 178 6.53 -16.21 9.05
CA THR A 178 7.76 -17.01 9.24
C THR A 178 8.84 -16.69 8.20
N ARG A 179 8.54 -15.83 7.23
CA ARG A 179 9.39 -15.52 6.06
C ARG A 179 9.78 -14.06 5.95
N ALA A 180 9.01 -13.20 6.60
CA ALA A 180 9.20 -11.78 6.82
C ALA A 180 10.48 -11.49 7.60
#